data_AF-A0A399T3J0-F1
#
_entry.id   AF-A0A399T3J0-F1
#
_cell.length_a   1.000
_cell.length_b   1.000
_cell.length_c   1.000
_cell.angle_alpha   90.00
_cell.angle_beta   90.00
_cell.angle_gamma   90.00
#
_symmetry.space_group_name_H-M   'P 1'
#
loop_
_entity.id
_entity.type
_entity.pdbx_description
1 polymer ?
#
loop_
_entity_poly.entity_id
_entity_poly.type
_entity_poly.pdbx_seq_one_letter_code
_entity_poly.pdbx_strand_id
1 'polypeptide(L)'
;MKLLPHYFKWIGIALFFLGLFTGAIDDGRKGFIEGYNDAIDDPSDRIEINFERILPKSITHLADFLSMAGLLIYVLSKNKREDEFMQKLRYESAFLVMVLSLTVILIFYGFNPDFKLDPSTLLSLQMIAYLIIRALKRKFILGDYEEQA
;
A
#
# COMPACT_ATOMS: atom_id res chain seq x y z
N MET A 1 9.35 -19.83 11.23
CA MET A 1 9.95 -18.52 10.90
C MET A 1 9.98 -17.65 12.14
N LYS A 2 11.12 -17.03 12.48
CA LYS A 2 11.19 -16.06 13.58
C LYS A 2 10.64 -14.73 13.07
N LEU A 3 9.55 -14.26 13.68
CA LEU A 3 8.86 -13.02 13.33
C LEU A 3 9.34 -11.86 14.21
N LEU A 4 9.15 -10.63 13.74
CA LEU A 4 9.45 -9.45 14.55
C LEU A 4 8.52 -9.40 15.77
N PRO A 5 9.01 -8.99 16.96
CA PRO A 5 8.18 -8.84 18.14
C PRO A 5 6.97 -7.92 17.92
N HIS A 6 5.92 -8.09 18.73
CA HIS A 6 4.67 -7.35 18.59
C HIS A 6 4.83 -5.82 18.63
N TYR A 7 5.80 -5.31 19.39
CA TYR A 7 6.08 -3.88 19.51
C TYR A 7 6.44 -3.22 18.16
N PHE A 8 7.04 -3.98 17.23
CA PHE A 8 7.38 -3.49 15.90
C PHE A 8 6.16 -3.14 15.06
N LYS A 9 4.97 -3.61 15.42
CA LYS A 9 3.72 -3.26 14.75
C LYS A 9 3.43 -1.77 14.85
N TRP A 10 3.62 -1.18 16.03
CA TRP A 10 3.42 0.25 16.24
C TRP A 10 4.51 1.09 15.57
N ILE A 11 5.76 0.61 15.61
CA ILE A 11 6.88 1.26 14.91
C ILE A 11 6.61 1.28 13.39
N GLY A 12 6.18 0.16 12.82
CA GLY A 12 5.85 0.05 11.40
C GLY A 12 4.72 1.00 10.99
N ILE A 13 3.64 1.10 11.79
CA ILE A 13 2.56 2.09 11.57
C ILE A 13 3.12 3.51 11.58
N ALA A 14 3.91 3.86 12.59
CA ALA A 14 4.44 5.21 12.74
C ALA A 14 5.32 5.60 11.54
N LEU A 15 6.22 4.70 11.12
CA LEU A 15 7.09 4.92 9.95
C LEU A 15 6.28 5.00 8.65
N PHE A 16 5.28 4.13 8.48
CA PHE A 16 4.41 4.13 7.31
C PHE A 16 3.71 5.47 7.15
N PHE A 17 3.02 5.94 8.19
CA PHE A 17 2.27 7.19 8.14
C PHE A 17 3.18 8.41 8.06
N LEU A 18 4.33 8.40 8.74
CA LEU A 18 5.30 9.51 8.63
C LEU A 18 5.80 9.65 7.19
N GLY A 19 6.18 8.55 6.55
CA GLY A 19 6.57 8.55 5.13
C GLY A 19 5.41 8.90 4.21
N LEU A 20 4.22 8.34 4.45
CA LEU A 20 3.03 8.60 3.64
C LEU A 20 2.64 10.08 3.66
N PHE A 21 2.52 10.69 4.84
CA PHE A 21 2.12 12.09 4.94
C PHE A 21 3.17 13.04 4.36
N THR A 22 4.46 12.71 4.46
CA THR A 22 5.52 13.54 3.91
C THR A 22 5.64 13.41 2.38
N GLY A 23 5.51 12.20 1.82
CA GLY A 23 5.54 11.97 0.37
C GLY A 23 4.25 12.40 -0.34
N ALA A 24 3.08 12.09 0.23
CA ALA A 24 1.79 12.25 -0.45
C ALA A 24 1.36 13.71 -0.66
N ILE A 25 1.90 14.67 0.10
CA ILE A 25 1.52 16.08 -0.03
C ILE A 25 1.94 16.64 -1.39
N ASP A 26 3.20 16.44 -1.79
CA ASP A 26 3.70 17.03 -3.04
C ASP A 26 3.25 16.22 -4.26
N ASP A 27 3.35 14.89 -4.19
CA ASP A 27 3.00 14.02 -5.33
C ASP A 27 1.48 13.95 -5.56
N GLY A 28 0.67 13.96 -4.50
CA GLY A 28 -0.79 13.98 -4.61
C GLY A 28 -1.31 15.28 -5.21
N ARG A 29 -0.75 16.42 -4.81
CA ARG A 29 -1.10 17.73 -5.40
C ARG A 29 -0.71 17.78 -6.87
N LYS A 30 0.49 17.31 -7.20
CA LYS A 30 0.98 17.29 -8.59
C LYS A 30 0.11 16.40 -9.47
N GLY A 31 -0.15 15.16 -9.05
CA GLY A 31 -0.97 14.21 -9.81
C GLY A 31 -2.41 14.67 -9.98
N PHE A 32 -2.99 15.36 -9.00
CA PHE A 32 -4.35 15.92 -9.12
C PHE A 32 -4.43 17.02 -10.18
N ILE A 33 -3.43 17.92 -10.23
CA ILE A 33 -3.39 19.02 -11.21
C ILE A 33 -3.03 18.51 -12.61
N GLU A 34 -2.08 17.58 -12.72
CA GLU A 34 -1.78 16.92 -14.00
C GLU A 34 -3.01 16.20 -14.54
N GLY A 35 -3.70 15.41 -13.72
CA GLY A 35 -4.94 14.73 -14.14
C GLY A 35 -6.08 15.69 -14.49
N TYR A 36 -6.19 16.83 -13.80
CA TYR A 36 -7.16 17.87 -14.14
C TYR A 36 -6.84 18.55 -15.47
N ASN A 37 -5.57 18.91 -15.69
CA ASN A 37 -5.10 19.56 -16.92
C ASN A 37 -5.14 18.61 -18.14
N ASP A 38 -4.95 17.31 -17.94
CA ASP A 38 -5.09 16.29 -19.00
C ASP A 38 -6.55 16.11 -19.46
N ALA A 39 -7.52 16.49 -18.63
CA ALA A 39 -8.94 16.47 -18.97
C ALA A 39 -9.42 17.76 -19.67
N ILE A 40 -8.56 18.77 -19.82
CA ILE A 40 -8.89 20.04 -20.48
C ILE A 40 -8.34 20.03 -21.92
N ASP A 41 -9.27 20.13 -22.88
CA ASP A 41 -8.95 20.17 -24.32
C ASP A 41 -8.30 21.49 -24.76
N ASP A 42 -8.69 22.62 -24.16
CA ASP A 42 -8.14 23.94 -24.49
C ASP A 42 -6.95 24.30 -23.60
N PRO A 43 -5.72 24.40 -24.15
CA PRO A 43 -4.53 24.75 -23.37
C PRO A 43 -4.63 26.07 -22.60
N SER A 44 -5.47 27.03 -23.02
CA SER A 44 -5.60 28.32 -22.32
C SER A 44 -6.38 28.23 -21.00
N ASP A 45 -7.16 27.18 -20.79
CA ASP A 45 -7.91 26.94 -19.56
C ASP A 45 -7.13 26.09 -18.54
N ARG A 46 -5.93 25.63 -18.91
CA ARG A 46 -5.07 24.83 -18.03
C ARG A 46 -4.58 25.67 -16.85
N ILE A 47 -4.60 25.07 -15.67
CA ILE A 47 -4.09 25.72 -14.47
C ILE A 47 -2.57 25.53 -14.43
N GLU A 48 -1.83 26.55 -14.81
CA GLU A 48 -0.37 26.62 -14.61
C GLU A 48 -0.06 27.06 -13.17
N ILE A 49 -0.11 26.12 -12.23
CA ILE A 49 0.47 26.36 -10.90
C ILE A 49 1.97 26.05 -11.00
N ASN A 50 2.81 27.06 -10.79
CA ASN A 50 4.24 26.83 -10.52
C ASN A 50 4.35 26.02 -9.22
N PHE A 51 4.51 24.71 -9.37
CA PHE A 51 4.71 23.79 -8.26
C PHE A 51 6.11 23.99 -7.70
N GLU A 52 6.24 24.97 -6.81
CA GLU A 52 7.35 24.97 -5.87
C GLU A 52 7.15 23.77 -4.94
N ARG A 53 8.04 22.78 -5.05
CA ARG A 53 8.06 21.64 -4.14
C ARG A 53 8.16 22.18 -2.72
N ILE A 54 7.22 21.80 -1.86
CA ILE A 54 7.30 22.17 -0.44
C ILE A 54 8.48 21.40 0.19
N LEU A 55 8.73 20.17 -0.26
CA LEU A 55 9.81 19.33 0.23
C LEU A 55 10.92 19.11 -0.82
N PRO A 56 12.20 19.14 -0.42
CA PRO A 56 13.31 18.75 -1.28
C PRO A 56 13.11 17.35 -1.84
N LYS A 57 13.48 17.13 -3.11
CA LYS A 57 13.35 15.83 -3.80
C LYS A 57 13.98 14.66 -3.03
N SER A 58 15.10 14.90 -2.34
CA SER A 58 15.76 13.88 -1.50
C SER A 58 14.91 13.45 -0.31
N ILE A 59 14.11 14.36 0.26
CA ILE A 59 13.21 14.07 1.38
C ILE A 59 12.02 13.25 0.88
N THR A 60 11.47 13.56 -0.30
CA THR A 60 10.38 12.77 -0.91
C THR A 60 10.80 11.31 -1.14
N HIS A 61 11.96 11.08 -1.75
CA HIS A 61 12.46 9.72 -1.96
C HIS A 61 12.74 8.96 -0.66
N LEU A 62 13.26 9.65 0.36
CA LEU A 62 13.47 9.06 1.68
C LEU A 62 12.13 8.72 2.36
N ALA A 63 11.12 9.58 2.20
CA ALA A 63 9.78 9.37 2.72
C ALA A 63 9.11 8.13 2.11
N ASP A 64 9.20 7.95 0.79
CA ASP A 64 8.68 6.77 0.10
C ASP A 64 9.36 5.48 0.60
N PHE A 65 10.69 5.51 0.71
CA PHE A 65 11.44 4.39 1.24
C PHE A 65 11.06 4.07 2.69
N LEU A 66 10.92 5.10 3.53
CA LEU A 66 10.51 4.96 4.93
C LEU A 66 9.10 4.41 5.04
N SER A 67 8.20 4.84 4.17
CA SER A 67 6.83 4.35 4.11
C SER A 67 6.80 2.86 3.75
N MET A 68 7.53 2.46 2.70
CA MET A 68 7.64 1.06 2.27
C MET A 68 8.29 0.18 3.34
N ALA A 69 9.35 0.67 3.99
CA ALA A 69 9.99 -0.03 5.11
C ALA A 69 9.03 -0.19 6.31
N GLY A 70 8.23 0.84 6.61
CA GLY A 70 7.19 0.80 7.64
C GLY A 70 6.15 -0.28 7.38
N LEU A 71 5.66 -0.39 6.13
CA LEU A 71 4.76 -1.47 5.72
C LEU A 71 5.39 -2.85 5.90
N LEU A 72 6.65 -3.02 5.46
CA LEU A 72 7.35 -4.29 5.56
C LEU A 72 7.51 -4.73 7.03
N ILE A 73 7.93 -3.81 7.90
CA ILE A 73 8.04 -4.04 9.35
C ILE A 73 6.68 -4.46 9.92
N TYR A 74 5.60 -3.78 9.52
CA TYR A 74 4.26 -4.09 9.98
C TYR A 74 3.80 -5.49 9.54
N VAL A 75 4.00 -5.84 8.27
CA VAL A 75 3.66 -7.15 7.69
C VAL A 75 4.41 -8.29 8.38
N LEU A 76 5.67 -8.08 8.72
CA LEU A 76 6.53 -9.07 9.38
C LEU A 76 6.33 -9.14 10.90
N SER A 77 5.67 -8.16 11.51
CA SER A 77 5.41 -8.15 12.96
C SER A 77 4.41 -9.22 13.39
N LYS A 78 4.73 -9.86 14.51
CA LYS A 78 3.92 -10.89 15.17
C LYS A 78 2.66 -10.28 15.81
N ASN A 79 1.56 -11.04 15.83
CA ASN A 79 0.40 -10.69 16.64
C ASN A 79 0.66 -10.99 18.12
N LYS A 80 -0.08 -10.32 19.03
CA LYS A 80 0.05 -10.52 20.49
C LYS A 80 -0.18 -11.97 20.91
N ARG A 81 -1.12 -12.65 20.25
CA ARG A 81 -1.33 -14.10 20.33
C ARG A 81 -1.12 -14.67 18.94
N GLU A 82 -0.24 -15.65 18.83
CA GLU A 82 0.04 -16.35 17.58
C GLU A 82 -0.21 -17.83 17.85
N ASP A 83 -1.24 -18.35 17.20
CA ASP A 83 -1.64 -19.74 17.18
C ASP A 83 -1.47 -20.30 15.75
N GLU A 84 -1.73 -21.59 15.58
CA GLU A 84 -1.66 -22.26 14.28
C GLU A 84 -2.64 -21.65 13.26
N PHE A 85 -3.80 -21.19 13.74
CA PHE A 85 -4.80 -20.53 12.91
C PHE A 85 -4.29 -19.21 12.32
N MET A 86 -3.67 -18.34 13.13
CA MET A 86 -3.08 -17.08 12.68
C MET A 86 -1.94 -17.32 11.69
N GLN A 87 -1.18 -18.41 11.86
CA GLN A 87 -0.15 -18.78 10.91
C GLN A 87 -0.74 -19.20 9.56
N LYS A 88 -1.78 -20.06 9.56
CA LYS A 88 -2.51 -20.46 8.35
C LYS A 88 -3.12 -19.26 7.64
N LEU A 89 -3.78 -18.37 8.40
CA LEU A 89 -4.41 -17.16 7.88
C LEU A 89 -3.41 -16.27 7.12
N ARG A 90 -2.17 -16.16 7.60
CA ARG A 90 -1.12 -15.38 6.93
C ARG A 90 -0.71 -15.99 5.60
N TYR A 91 -0.47 -17.30 5.56
CA TYR A 91 -0.09 -17.98 4.32
C TYR A 91 -1.19 -17.88 3.26
N GLU A 92 -2.44 -18.14 3.65
CA GLU A 92 -3.57 -18.00 2.73
C GLU A 92 -3.75 -16.56 2.23
N SER A 93 -3.63 -15.57 3.11
CA SER A 93 -3.77 -14.16 2.72
C SER A 93 -2.66 -13.75 1.77
N ALA A 94 -1.40 -14.17 2.04
CA ALA A 94 -0.27 -13.87 1.17
C ALA A 94 -0.42 -14.52 -0.22
N PHE A 95 -0.84 -15.79 -0.25
CA PHE A 95 -1.11 -16.49 -1.51
C PHE A 95 -2.23 -15.82 -2.31
N LEU A 96 -3.34 -15.46 -1.66
CA LEU A 96 -4.46 -14.79 -2.32
C LEU A 96 -4.05 -13.44 -2.93
N VAL A 97 -3.28 -12.64 -2.19
CA VAL A 97 -2.76 -11.34 -2.68
C VAL A 97 -1.83 -11.52 -3.86
N MET A 98 -0.95 -12.51 -3.81
CA MET A 98 -0.04 -12.82 -4.92
C MET A 98 -0.85 -13.18 -6.17
N VAL A 99 -1.81 -14.09 -6.07
CA VAL A 99 -2.67 -14.49 -7.20
C VAL A 99 -3.48 -13.31 -7.72
N LEU A 100 -4.09 -12.52 -6.82
CA LEU A 100 -4.88 -11.35 -7.19
C LEU A 100 -4.04 -10.30 -7.92
N SER A 101 -2.87 -9.96 -7.39
CA SER A 101 -1.98 -8.97 -8.00
C SER A 101 -1.49 -9.41 -9.38
N LEU A 102 -1.11 -10.68 -9.55
CA LEU A 102 -0.74 -11.23 -10.86
C LEU A 102 -1.92 -11.16 -11.84
N THR A 103 -3.12 -11.52 -11.39
CA THR A 103 -4.34 -11.45 -12.22
C THR A 103 -4.60 -10.02 -12.69
N VAL A 104 -4.52 -9.04 -11.79
CA VAL A 104 -4.69 -7.62 -12.11
C VAL A 104 -3.65 -7.16 -13.12
N ILE A 105 -2.37 -7.49 -12.93
CA ILE A 105 -1.30 -7.13 -13.86
C ILE A 105 -1.55 -7.73 -15.25
N LEU A 106 -1.94 -9.01 -15.32
CA LEU A 106 -2.24 -9.68 -16.59
C LEU A 106 -3.41 -9.02 -17.33
N ILE A 107 -4.46 -8.64 -16.60
CA ILE A 107 -5.59 -7.91 -17.18
C ILE A 107 -5.11 -6.58 -17.75
N PHE A 108 -4.40 -5.77 -16.97
CA PHE A 108 -3.90 -4.46 -17.42
C PHE A 108 -2.98 -4.59 -18.64
N TYR A 109 -2.06 -5.56 -18.63
CA TYR A 109 -1.18 -5.81 -19.76
C TYR A 109 -1.93 -6.22 -21.03
N GLY A 110 -3.02 -6.98 -20.89
CA GLY A 110 -3.87 -7.37 -22.02
C GLY A 110 -4.61 -6.20 -22.68
N PHE A 111 -5.00 -5.18 -21.90
CA PHE A 111 -5.69 -3.99 -22.42
C PHE A 111 -4.73 -2.87 -22.86
N ASN A 112 -3.60 -2.72 -22.17
CA ASN A 112 -2.60 -1.70 -22.45
C ASN A 112 -1.19 -2.29 -22.32
N PRO A 113 -0.59 -2.75 -23.43
CA PRO A 113 0.75 -3.36 -23.42
C PRO A 113 1.87 -2.41 -22.99
N ASP A 114 1.66 -1.10 -23.13
CA ASP A 114 2.63 -0.06 -22.76
C ASP A 114 2.52 0.35 -21.28
N PHE A 115 1.63 -0.29 -20.52
CA PHE A 115 1.46 -0.03 -19.10
C PHE A 115 2.74 -0.37 -18.33
N LYS A 116 3.37 0.67 -17.75
CA LYS A 116 4.54 0.54 -16.88
C LYS A 116 4.10 0.70 -15.44
N LEU A 117 4.43 -0.29 -14.62
CA LEU A 117 4.14 -0.27 -13.19
C LEU A 117 5.45 -0.34 -12.43
N ASP A 118 5.72 0.68 -11.62
CA ASP A 118 6.94 0.75 -10.82
C ASP A 118 6.98 -0.37 -9.77
N PRO A 119 8.10 -1.09 -9.62
CA PRO A 119 8.20 -2.18 -8.65
C PRO A 119 7.89 -1.77 -7.21
N SER A 120 8.26 -0.55 -6.81
CA SER A 120 7.96 0.02 -5.48
C SER A 120 6.45 0.15 -5.26
N THR A 121 5.72 0.63 -6.26
CA THR A 121 4.26 0.77 -6.25
C THR A 121 3.59 -0.60 -6.16
N LEU A 122 4.09 -1.58 -6.93
CA LEU A 122 3.58 -2.95 -6.87
C LEU A 122 3.69 -3.55 -5.47
N LEU A 123 4.89 -3.47 -4.89
CA LEU A 123 5.20 -4.06 -3.59
C LEU A 123 4.38 -3.37 -2.48
N SER A 124 4.30 -2.04 -2.51
CA SER A 124 3.52 -1.28 -1.55
C SER A 124 2.04 -1.63 -1.63
N LEU A 125 1.49 -1.73 -2.84
CA LEU A 125 0.10 -2.13 -3.06
C LEU A 125 -0.16 -3.57 -2.61
N GLN A 126 0.74 -4.51 -2.91
CA GLN A 126 0.64 -5.89 -2.44
C GLN A 126 0.66 -5.97 -0.92
N MET A 127 1.55 -5.23 -0.25
CA MET A 127 1.60 -5.20 1.21
C MET A 127 0.31 -4.63 1.81
N ILE A 128 -0.19 -3.51 1.28
CA ILE A 128 -1.46 -2.91 1.74
C ILE A 128 -2.62 -3.87 1.51
N ALA A 129 -2.74 -4.46 0.31
CA ALA A 129 -3.77 -5.44 -0.02
C ALA A 129 -3.72 -6.65 0.91
N TYR A 130 -2.52 -7.15 1.23
CA TYR A 130 -2.35 -8.22 2.20
C TYR A 130 -2.88 -7.85 3.58
N LEU A 131 -2.62 -6.64 4.06
CA LEU A 131 -3.14 -6.19 5.35
C LEU A 131 -4.66 -6.08 5.35
N ILE A 132 -5.25 -5.56 4.27
CA ILE A 132 -6.71 -5.46 4.11
C ILE A 132 -7.34 -6.86 4.08
N ILE A 133 -6.87 -7.74 3.20
CA ILE A 133 -7.39 -9.12 3.04
C ILE A 133 -7.26 -9.90 4.34
N ARG A 134 -6.10 -9.82 5.01
CA ARG A 134 -5.89 -10.48 6.30
C ARG A 134 -6.84 -9.96 7.37
N ALA A 135 -7.09 -8.64 7.41
CA ALA A 135 -8.02 -8.04 8.37
C ALA A 135 -9.46 -8.45 8.10
N LEU A 136 -9.89 -8.47 6.84
CA LEU A 136 -11.22 -8.90 6.41
C LEU A 136 -11.46 -10.37 6.70
N LYS A 137 -10.55 -11.27 6.28
CA LYS A 137 -10.66 -12.70 6.56
C LYS A 137 -10.73 -12.99 8.05
N ARG A 138 -9.92 -12.28 8.85
CA ARG A 138 -9.97 -12.41 10.31
C ARG A 138 -11.35 -12.06 10.87
N LYS A 139 -11.96 -10.99 10.38
CA LYS A 139 -13.28 -10.53 10.85
C LYS A 139 -14.39 -11.49 10.43
N PHE A 140 -14.36 -11.96 9.17
CA PHE A 140 -15.36 -12.90 8.63
C PHE A 140 -15.35 -14.21 9.44
N ILE A 141 -14.17 -14.81 9.63
CA ILE A 141 -14.05 -16.08 10.33
C ILE A 141 -14.45 -15.96 11.81
N LEU A 142 -14.12 -14.86 12.49
CA LEU A 142 -14.52 -14.66 13.88
C LEU A 142 -16.03 -14.37 14.03
N GLY A 143 -16.65 -13.73 13.04
CA GLY A 143 -18.10 -13.51 13.02
C GLY A 143 -18.88 -14.83 12.92
N ASP A 144 -18.41 -15.76 12.08
CA ASP A 144 -19.05 -17.08 11.94
C ASP A 144 -19.07 -17.89 13.25
N TYR A 145 -18.08 -17.71 14.14
CA TYR A 145 -18.04 -18.41 15.43
C TYR A 145 -18.99 -17.83 16.48
N GLU A 146 -19.31 -16.54 16.42
CA GLU A 146 -20.28 -15.91 17.35
C GLU A 146 -21.73 -16.24 16.96
N GLU A 147 -22.00 -16.56 15.70
CA GLU A 147 -23.34 -16.95 15.23
C GLU A 147 -23.67 -18.43 15.51
N GLN A 148 -22.66 -19.24 15.85
CA GLN A 148 -22.78 -20.68 16.12
C GLN A 148 -22.71 -21.06 17.61
N ALA A 149 -22.48 -20.09 18.51
CA ALA A 149 -22.35 -20.28 19.96
C ALA A 149 -23.59 -19.79 20.72
#